data_AF-A0A7H0VAW1-F1
#
_entry.id   AF-A0A7H0VAW1-F1
#
_cell.length_a   1.000
_cell.length_b   1.000
_cell.length_c   1.000
_cell.angle_alpha   90.00
_cell.angle_beta   90.00
_cell.angle_gamma   90.00
#
_symmetry.space_group_name_H-M   'P 1'
#
loop_
_entity.id
_entity.type
_entity.pdbx_description
1 polymer ?
#
loop_
_entity_poly.entity_id
_entity_poly.type
_entity_poly.pdbx_seq_one_letter_code
_entity_poly.pdbx_strand_id
1 'polypeptide(L)'
;MHTEQDRGSWALLLLEYSIAPQWFVAVQDAYNYGNPDPDLQIHYPLVSFGYTRGTTKVQVNYGRQQQGVFCVGGICRVVPASNGFSLLLTSNF
;
A
#
# COMPACT_ATOMS: atom_id res chain seq x y z
N MET A 1 -0.70 -20.45 10.61
CA MET A 1 0.22 -20.25 11.75
C MET A 1 -0.52 -19.34 12.72
N HIS A 2 -0.59 -19.74 14.00
CA HIS A 2 -1.24 -18.99 15.06
C HIS A 2 -0.22 -18.94 16.20
N THR A 3 0.67 -17.96 16.16
CA THR A 3 1.62 -17.68 17.25
C THR A 3 1.09 -16.53 18.10
N GLU A 4 1.42 -16.46 19.40
CA GLU A 4 0.93 -15.39 20.30
C GLU A 4 1.33 -13.96 19.86
N GLN A 5 2.32 -13.84 18.96
CA GLN A 5 2.70 -12.58 18.33
C GLN A 5 1.90 -12.24 17.04
N ASP A 6 1.05 -13.15 16.56
CA ASP A 6 0.18 -12.85 15.42
C ASP A 6 -0.88 -11.85 15.86
N ARG A 7 -0.91 -10.71 15.18
CA ARG A 7 -1.96 -9.69 15.35
C ARG A 7 -3.29 -10.17 14.77
N GLY A 8 -3.62 -11.45 14.81
CA GLY A 8 -4.82 -11.98 14.22
C GLY A 8 -4.82 -12.06 12.69
N SER A 9 -5.99 -12.36 12.13
CA SER A 9 -6.22 -12.45 10.69
C SER A 9 -6.46 -11.09 10.05
N TRP A 10 -5.87 -10.90 8.86
CA TRP A 10 -5.94 -9.67 8.09
C TRP A 10 -6.75 -9.88 6.80
N ALA A 11 -7.55 -8.89 6.43
CA ALA A 11 -8.17 -8.77 5.12
C ALA A 11 -7.60 -7.54 4.41
N LEU A 12 -7.37 -7.66 3.12
CA LEU A 12 -6.95 -6.53 2.29
C LEU A 12 -7.88 -6.45 1.10
N LEU A 13 -8.52 -5.30 0.93
CA LEU A 13 -9.31 -4.96 -0.24
C LEU A 13 -8.50 -3.98 -1.10
N LEU A 14 -8.39 -4.26 -2.39
CA LEU A 14 -7.71 -3.41 -3.36
C LEU A 14 -8.63 -3.18 -4.56
N LEU A 15 -8.87 -1.91 -4.87
CA LEU A 15 -9.55 -1.47 -6.08
C LEU A 15 -8.54 -0.67 -6.90
N GLU A 16 -8.16 -1.19 -8.07
CA GLU A 16 -7.24 -0.53 -8.98
C GLU A 16 -7.93 -0.25 -10.30
N TYR A 17 -7.81 1.00 -10.77
CA TYR A 17 -8.25 1.44 -12.08
C TYR A 17 -7.08 2.04 -12.85
N SER A 18 -6.77 1.43 -13.98
CA SER A 18 -5.59 1.72 -14.79
C SER A 18 -6.01 2.20 -16.17
N ILE A 19 -5.69 3.45 -16.49
CA ILE A 19 -5.88 4.04 -17.83
C ILE A 19 -4.55 3.90 -18.57
N ALA A 20 -4.44 2.81 -19.32
CA ALA A 20 -3.24 2.52 -20.10
C ALA A 20 -2.96 3.66 -21.10
N PRO A 21 -1.68 4.06 -21.31
CA PRO A 21 -0.46 3.59 -20.65
C PRO A 21 0.07 4.51 -19.53
N GLN A 22 -0.70 5.54 -19.15
CA GLN A 22 -0.14 6.69 -18.44
C GLN A 22 -0.58 6.84 -16.99
N TRP A 23 -1.82 6.47 -16.64
CA TRP A 23 -2.37 6.77 -15.32
C TRP A 23 -2.86 5.51 -14.62
N PHE A 24 -2.63 5.44 -13.31
CA PHE A 24 -3.30 4.47 -12.46
C PHE A 24 -3.79 5.16 -11.20
N VAL A 25 -4.94 4.70 -10.71
CA VAL A 25 -5.50 5.08 -9.43
C VAL A 25 -5.85 3.81 -8.70
N ALA A 26 -5.36 3.65 -7.47
CA ALA A 26 -5.69 2.53 -6.62
C ALA A 26 -6.16 3.00 -5.25
N VAL A 27 -7.13 2.30 -4.70
CA VAL A 27 -7.58 2.47 -3.32
C VAL A 27 -7.45 1.12 -2.65
N GLN A 28 -6.79 1.10 -1.50
CA GLN A 28 -6.56 -0.07 -0.70
C GLN A 28 -7.08 0.18 0.71
N ASP A 29 -7.73 -0.81 1.29
CA ASP A 29 -8.04 -0.85 2.72
C ASP A 29 -7.59 -2.19 3.29
N ALA A 30 -6.63 -2.13 4.22
CA ALA A 30 -6.22 -3.31 4.98
C ALA A 30 -6.84 -3.25 6.37
N TYR A 31 -7.55 -4.31 6.75
CA TYR A 31 -8.31 -4.41 7.98
C TYR A 31 -7.91 -5.64 8.78
N ASN A 32 -7.61 -5.45 10.06
CA ASN A 32 -7.19 -6.50 10.96
C ASN A 32 -8.35 -7.07 11.78
N TYR A 33 -9.20 -7.88 11.16
CA TYR A 33 -10.44 -8.39 11.77
C TYR A 33 -10.22 -9.48 12.82
N GLY A 34 -9.15 -10.26 12.71
CA GLY A 34 -8.91 -11.39 13.61
C GLY A 34 -8.19 -11.00 14.89
N ASN A 35 -8.05 -9.71 15.19
CA ASN A 35 -7.38 -9.25 16.40
C ASN A 35 -8.25 -9.60 17.64
N PRO A 36 -7.70 -10.29 18.66
CA PRO A 36 -8.44 -10.62 19.89
C PRO A 36 -8.90 -9.37 20.66
N ASP A 37 -8.24 -8.24 20.46
CA ASP A 37 -8.64 -6.95 21.03
C ASP A 37 -9.44 -6.15 19.97
N PRO A 38 -10.74 -5.85 20.22
CA PRO A 38 -11.58 -5.10 19.29
C PRO A 38 -11.09 -3.67 19.06
N ASP A 39 -10.43 -3.04 20.03
CA ASP A 39 -9.88 -1.68 19.89
C ASP A 39 -8.66 -1.65 18.96
N LEU A 40 -8.03 -2.80 18.72
CA LEU A 40 -6.88 -2.96 17.83
C LEU A 40 -7.26 -3.49 16.44
N GLN A 41 -8.56 -3.59 16.13
CA GLN A 41 -9.08 -3.86 14.78
C GLN A 41 -9.05 -2.58 13.95
N ILE A 42 -7.88 -2.26 13.42
CA ILE A 42 -7.61 -0.98 12.77
C ILE A 42 -7.71 -1.10 11.25
N HIS A 43 -8.36 -0.12 10.62
CA HIS A 43 -8.36 0.09 9.18
C HIS A 43 -7.13 0.90 8.74
N TYR A 44 -6.53 0.48 7.63
CA TYR A 44 -5.38 1.12 7.00
C TYR A 44 -5.77 1.51 5.57
N PRO A 45 -6.52 2.62 5.41
CA PRO A 45 -6.87 3.13 4.09
C PRO A 45 -5.65 3.79 3.45
N LEU A 46 -5.39 3.43 2.19
CA LEU A 46 -4.32 3.97 1.36
C LEU A 46 -4.85 4.26 -0.03
N VAL A 47 -4.66 5.49 -0.50
CA VAL A 47 -4.95 5.89 -1.87
C VAL A 47 -3.64 6.10 -2.60
N SER A 48 -3.52 5.50 -3.77
CA SER A 48 -2.35 5.55 -4.62
C SER A 48 -2.74 6.12 -5.97
N PHE A 49 -1.93 7.04 -6.47
CA PHE A 49 -2.06 7.62 -7.79
C PHE A 49 -0.70 7.54 -8.46
N GLY A 50 -0.65 7.18 -9.73
CA GLY A 50 0.61 7.28 -10.46
C GLY A 50 0.44 7.66 -11.90
N TYR A 51 1.45 8.37 -12.37
CA TYR A 51 1.58 8.86 -13.72
C TYR A 51 2.91 8.41 -14.32
N THR A 52 2.85 7.79 -15.48
CA THR A 52 4.02 7.33 -16.24
C THR A 52 4.09 8.10 -17.55
N ARG A 53 5.25 8.71 -17.81
CA ARG A 53 5.57 9.34 -19.09
C ARG A 53 6.95 8.89 -19.55
N GLY A 54 6.99 8.08 -20.61
CA GLY A 54 8.24 7.53 -21.13
C GLY A 54 8.96 6.66 -20.10
N THR A 55 10.15 7.07 -19.69
CA THR A 55 10.97 6.35 -18.68
C THR A 55 10.79 6.88 -17.25
N THR A 56 10.03 7.97 -17.07
CA THR A 56 9.76 8.58 -15.77
C THR A 56 8.38 8.18 -15.24
N LYS A 57 8.36 7.67 -14.01
CA LYS A 57 7.16 7.31 -13.25
C LYS A 57 7.09 8.18 -11.99
N VAL A 58 5.96 8.84 -11.79
CA VAL A 58 5.62 9.57 -10.58
C VAL A 58 4.51 8.81 -9.89
N GLN A 59 4.69 8.48 -8.62
CA GLN A 59 3.66 7.86 -7.80
C GLN A 59 3.46 8.67 -6.53
N VAL A 60 2.21 8.87 -6.16
CA VAL A 60 1.76 9.58 -4.98
C VAL A 60 0.93 8.61 -4.18
N ASN A 61 1.22 8.49 -2.89
CA ASN A 61 0.41 7.71 -1.98
C ASN A 61 -0.04 8.62 -0.83
N TYR A 62 -1.30 8.52 -0.45
CA TYR A 62 -1.87 9.26 0.66
C TYR A 62 -2.68 8.31 1.53
N GLY A 63 -2.33 8.25 2.82
CA GLY A 63 -3.06 7.46 3.79
C GLY A 63 -2.14 6.79 4.80
N ARG A 64 -2.64 5.71 5.37
CA ARG A 64 -2.00 4.96 6.44
C ARG A 64 -1.39 3.70 5.85
N GLN A 65 -0.08 3.75 5.59
CA GLN A 65 0.69 2.63 5.09
C GLN A 65 1.25 1.79 6.24
N GLN A 66 1.04 0.48 6.13
CA GLN A 66 1.53 -0.49 7.10
C GLN A 66 3.04 -0.70 6.93
N GLN A 67 3.75 -0.94 8.04
CA GLN A 67 5.12 -1.41 7.94
C GLN A 67 5.13 -2.80 7.33
N GLY A 68 5.96 -3.02 6.32
CA GLY A 68 6.05 -4.31 5.66
C GLY A 68 7.03 -4.30 4.50
N VAL A 69 7.04 -5.41 3.75
CA VAL A 69 7.78 -5.52 2.50
C VAL A 69 6.82 -5.25 1.36
N PHE A 70 7.10 -4.21 0.57
CA PHE A 70 6.29 -3.86 -0.58
C PHE A 70 7.05 -4.20 -1.87
N CYS A 71 6.49 -5.09 -2.68
CA CYS A 71 7.09 -5.55 -3.92
C CYS A 71 6.34 -4.98 -5.12
N VAL A 72 7.02 -4.20 -5.97
CA VAL A 72 6.45 -3.64 -7.20
C VAL A 72 7.40 -3.93 -8.35
N GLY A 73 6.91 -4.54 -9.43
CA GLY A 73 7.71 -4.81 -10.63
C GLY A 73 8.95 -5.67 -10.37
N GLY A 74 8.89 -6.59 -9.40
CA GLY A 74 10.00 -7.49 -9.04
C GLY A 74 11.01 -6.92 -8.02
N ILE A 75 10.85 -5.67 -7.59
CA ILE A 75 11.70 -5.06 -6.56
C ILE A 75 10.94 -5.01 -5.24
N CYS A 76 11.48 -5.67 -4.21
CA CYS A 76 10.96 -5.65 -2.85
C CYS A 76 11.73 -4.65 -2.00
N ARG A 77 11.02 -3.69 -1.39
CA ARG A 77 11.59 -2.71 -0.46
C ARG A 77 10.86 -2.76 0.87
N VAL A 78 11.60 -2.62 1.97
CA VAL A 78 11.01 -2.47 3.30
C VAL A 78 10.46 -1.06 3.40
N VAL A 79 9.14 -0.93 3.56
CA VAL A 79 8.47 0.34 3.78
C VAL A 79 8.19 0.50 5.27
N PRO A 80 8.61 1.62 5.90
CA PRO A 80 8.26 1.89 7.29
C PRO A 80 6.76 2.19 7.41
N ALA A 81 6.20 2.00 8.60
CA ALA A 81 4.85 2.49 8.88
C ALA A 81 4.84 4.00 8.69
N SER A 82 4.01 4.48 7.77
CA SER A 82 3.87 5.91 7.51
C SER A 82 2.40 6.28 7.45
N ASN A 83 2.06 7.39 8.10
CA ASN A 83 0.73 7.98 8.03
C ASN A 83 0.90 9.36 7.41
N GLY A 84 0.45 9.52 6.17
CA GLY A 84 0.54 10.81 5.48
C GLY A 84 0.73 10.67 3.98
N PHE A 85 1.50 11.61 3.43
CA PHE A 85 1.71 11.78 2.00
C PHE A 85 3.11 11.32 1.61
N SER A 86 3.19 10.45 0.61
CA SER A 86 4.42 9.86 0.09
C SER A 86 4.52 10.08 -1.41
N LEU A 87 5.57 10.78 -1.85
CA LEU A 87 5.92 10.98 -3.25
C LEU A 87 7.08 10.06 -3.64
N LEU A 88 6.93 9.37 -4.76
CA LEU A 88 7.94 8.52 -5.36
C LEU A 88 8.15 8.93 -6.81
N LEU A 89 9.37 9.41 -7.11
CA LEU A 89 9.82 9.67 -8.47
C LEU A 89 10.81 8.58 -8.85
N THR A 90 10.55 7.89 -9.96
CA THR A 90 11.44 6.87 -10.52
C THR A 90 11.70 7.21 -11.97
N SER A 91 12.96 7.46 -12.31
CA SER A 91 13.38 7.69 -13.70
C SER A 91 14.37 6.63 -14.09
N ASN A 92 14.15 6.00 -15.24
CA ASN A 92 15.13 5.11 -15.86
C ASN A 92 15.84 5.86 -17.00
N PHE A 93 17.14 5.63 -17.16
CA PHE A 93 18.01 6.25 -18.15
C PHE A 93 18.53 5.21 -19.13
#